data_AF-A3I305-F1
#
_entry.id   AF-A3I305-F1
#
_cell.length_a   1.000
_cell.length_b   1.000
_cell.length_c   1.000
_cell.angle_alpha   90.00
_cell.angle_beta   90.00
_cell.angle_gamma   90.00
#
_symmetry.space_group_name_H-M   'P 1'
#
loop_
_entity.id
_entity.type
_entity.pdbx_description
1 polymer ?
#
loop_
_entity_poly.entity_id
_entity_poly.type
_entity_poly.pdbx_seq_one_letter_code
_entity_poly.pdbx_strand_id
1 'polypeptide(L)'
;MASFGILFIGLTYLFSLFSRFLTRIKPEGRKVILKDVEWETLPFTNDLLEAKLFKQIMFGPSGFKLRRKDGVPSILSDHVFGNKVRILDEGLILEKWNSTESKELPDFDICLYVPDEDSLKPLTNIKCFDWHMSEKVDNELSFKWFDGTQGGEVKVAL
;
A
#
# COMPACT_ATOMS: atom_id res chain seq x y z
N MET A 1 -28.56 -4.56 -50.34
CA MET A 1 -29.11 -4.15 -49.02
C MET A 1 -29.15 -5.28 -47.99
N ALA A 2 -29.27 -6.57 -48.37
CA ALA A 2 -29.31 -7.69 -47.41
C ALA A 2 -27.97 -8.02 -46.71
N SER A 3 -26.83 -7.68 -47.31
CA SER A 3 -25.49 -8.01 -46.80
C SER A 3 -25.12 -7.26 -45.51
N PHE A 4 -25.59 -6.02 -45.36
CA PHE A 4 -25.35 -5.21 -44.17
C PHE A 4 -26.12 -5.73 -42.95
N GLY A 5 -27.35 -6.24 -43.15
CA GLY A 5 -28.16 -6.81 -42.07
C GLY A 5 -27.51 -8.05 -41.46
N ILE A 6 -26.97 -8.95 -42.29
CA ILE A 6 -26.32 -10.19 -41.83
C ILE A 6 -25.02 -9.89 -41.08
N LEU A 7 -24.23 -8.93 -41.57
CA LEU A 7 -23.01 -8.47 -40.89
C LEU A 7 -23.31 -7.83 -39.52
N PHE A 8 -24.37 -7.02 -39.45
CA PHE A 8 -24.77 -6.37 -38.20
C PHE A 8 -25.32 -7.37 -37.18
N ILE A 9 -26.11 -8.36 -37.62
CA ILE A 9 -26.60 -9.46 -36.78
C ILE A 9 -25.44 -10.32 -36.27
N GLY A 10 -24.47 -10.65 -37.13
CA GLY A 10 -23.29 -11.41 -36.73
C GLY A 10 -22.45 -10.67 -35.68
N LEU A 11 -22.24 -9.36 -35.88
CA LEU A 11 -21.45 -8.54 -34.96
C LEU A 11 -22.14 -8.39 -33.59
N THR A 12 -23.45 -8.13 -33.57
CA THR A 12 -24.21 -8.01 -32.32
C THR A 12 -24.26 -9.33 -31.54
N TYR A 13 -24.32 -10.46 -32.24
CA TYR A 13 -24.24 -11.78 -31.60
C TYR A 13 -22.86 -12.03 -30.98
N LEU A 14 -21.79 -11.61 -31.65
CA LEU A 14 -20.43 -11.71 -31.13
C LEU A 14 -20.27 -10.90 -29.83
N PHE A 15 -20.74 -9.64 -29.80
CA PHE A 15 -20.71 -8.81 -28.60
C PHE A 15 -21.53 -9.39 -27.44
N SER A 16 -22.70 -9.99 -27.74
CA SER A 16 -23.52 -10.68 -26.74
C SER A 16 -22.80 -11.89 -26.13
N LEU A 17 -22.11 -12.67 -26.96
CA LEU A 17 -21.34 -13.83 -26.50
C LEU A 17 -20.13 -13.41 -25.65
N PHE A 18 -19.41 -12.36 -26.09
CA PHE A 18 -18.30 -11.78 -25.33
C PHE A 18 -18.77 -11.20 -23.99
N SER A 19 -19.90 -10.50 -23.96
CA SER A 19 -20.48 -9.97 -22.72
C SER A 19 -20.84 -11.08 -21.72
N ARG A 20 -21.43 -12.19 -22.21
CA ARG A 20 -21.70 -13.38 -21.39
C ARG A 20 -20.43 -14.05 -20.89
N PHE A 21 -19.39 -14.11 -21.71
CA PHE A 21 -18.11 -14.71 -21.29
C PHE A 21 -17.41 -13.86 -20.22
N LEU A 22 -17.37 -12.53 -20.41
CA LEU A 22 -16.81 -11.58 -19.45
C LEU A 22 -17.58 -11.55 -18.12
N THR A 23 -18.92 -11.62 -18.16
CA THR A 23 -19.73 -11.68 -16.93
C THR A 23 -19.58 -13.00 -16.18
N ARG A 24 -19.21 -14.09 -16.86
CA ARG A 24 -18.90 -15.38 -16.22
C ARG A 24 -17.51 -15.41 -15.60
N ILE A 25 -16.58 -14.58 -16.09
CA ILE A 25 -15.24 -14.38 -15.53
C ILE A 25 -15.26 -13.37 -14.38
N LYS A 26 -16.31 -12.54 -14.26
CA LYS A 26 -16.46 -11.63 -13.12
C LYS A 26 -16.61 -12.47 -11.85
N PRO A 27 -15.63 -12.47 -10.93
CA PRO A 27 -15.86 -13.08 -9.63
C PRO A 27 -17.01 -12.29 -9.00
N GLU A 28 -17.98 -13.01 -8.42
CA GLU A 28 -19.00 -12.38 -7.57
C GLU A 28 -18.29 -11.36 -6.70
N GLY A 29 -18.70 -10.10 -6.81
CA GLY A 29 -18.04 -8.99 -6.13
C GLY A 29 -17.84 -9.42 -4.69
N ARG A 30 -16.56 -9.62 -4.30
CA ARG A 30 -16.19 -10.01 -2.94
C ARG A 30 -16.94 -9.04 -2.05
N LYS A 31 -17.99 -9.53 -1.38
CA LYS A 31 -18.42 -8.91 -0.12
C LYS A 31 -17.12 -8.81 0.65
N VAL A 32 -16.68 -7.58 0.90
CA VAL A 32 -15.54 -7.33 1.77
C VAL A 32 -16.02 -7.79 3.13
N ILE A 33 -15.87 -9.10 3.37
CA ILE A 33 -15.91 -9.68 4.69
C ILE A 33 -14.71 -9.00 5.33
N LEU A 34 -14.99 -7.95 6.11
CA LEU A 34 -14.08 -7.47 7.13
C LEU A 34 -13.91 -8.67 8.08
N LYS A 35 -13.05 -9.62 7.70
CA LYS A 35 -12.49 -10.58 8.64
C LYS A 35 -11.94 -9.70 9.76
N ASP A 36 -12.31 -9.98 11.00
CA ASP A 36 -11.51 -9.54 12.13
C ASP A 36 -10.09 -10.03 11.85
N VAL A 37 -9.25 -9.13 11.34
CA VAL A 37 -7.88 -9.48 10.97
C VAL A 37 -7.14 -9.58 12.29
N GLU A 38 -6.82 -10.81 12.69
CA GLU A 38 -5.94 -11.07 13.81
C GLU A 38 -4.58 -10.43 13.54
N TRP A 39 -3.75 -10.32 14.58
CA TRP A 39 -2.38 -9.89 14.40
C TRP A 39 -1.64 -10.91 13.54
N GLU A 40 -1.12 -10.48 12.40
CA GLU A 40 -0.37 -11.31 11.47
C GLU A 40 1.10 -10.88 11.49
N THR A 41 2.04 -11.83 11.48
CA THR A 41 3.47 -11.51 11.41
C THR A 41 3.78 -10.81 10.09
N LEU A 42 4.43 -9.65 10.16
CA LEU A 42 4.83 -8.91 8.97
C LEU A 42 5.95 -9.67 8.24
N PRO A 43 5.74 -10.04 6.96
CA PRO A 43 6.79 -10.68 6.20
C PRO A 43 7.97 -9.72 6.07
N PHE A 44 9.18 -10.26 6.04
CA PHE A 44 10.41 -9.46 5.92
C PHE A 44 10.59 -8.48 7.10
N THR A 45 10.29 -8.90 8.33
CA THR A 45 10.67 -8.18 9.55
C THR A 45 11.48 -9.04 10.52
N ASN A 46 12.07 -10.16 10.03
CA ASN A 46 12.75 -11.16 10.87
C ASN A 46 11.89 -11.62 12.07
N ASP A 47 10.57 -11.78 11.85
CA ASP A 47 9.57 -12.09 12.86
C ASP A 47 9.45 -11.08 14.01
N LEU A 48 10.01 -9.87 13.87
CA LEU A 48 9.99 -8.84 14.90
C LEU A 48 8.60 -8.19 15.05
N LEU A 49 7.92 -7.91 13.94
CA LEU A 49 6.69 -7.12 13.95
C LEU A 49 5.47 -7.93 13.54
N GLU A 50 4.35 -7.58 14.16
CA GLU A 50 3.02 -8.00 13.75
C GLU A 50 2.22 -6.79 13.27
N ALA A 51 1.40 -7.00 12.25
CA ALA A 51 0.47 -6.02 11.72
C ALA A 51 -0.96 -6.49 11.91
N LYS A 52 -1.84 -5.54 12.23
CA LYS A 52 -3.29 -5.73 12.22
C LYS A 52 -3.91 -4.70 11.30
N LEU A 53 -4.78 -5.14 10.39
CA LEU A 53 -5.52 -4.22 9.53
C LEU A 53 -6.35 -3.26 10.39
N PHE A 54 -6.14 -1.96 10.21
CA PHE A 54 -6.86 -0.91 10.92
C PHE A 54 -7.90 -0.23 10.03
N LYS A 55 -7.50 0.16 8.82
CA LYS A 55 -8.37 0.85 7.87
C LYS A 55 -8.00 0.45 6.44
N GLN A 56 -8.99 0.27 5.59
CA GLN A 56 -8.79 0.07 4.16
C GLN A 56 -9.47 1.19 3.39
N ILE A 57 -8.70 1.91 2.56
CA ILE A 57 -9.25 2.94 1.68
C ILE A 57 -9.91 2.25 0.49
N MET A 58 -11.10 2.70 0.10
CA MET A 58 -11.79 2.18 -1.08
C MET A 58 -10.96 2.45 -2.33
N PHE A 59 -10.54 1.39 -3.04
CA PHE A 59 -9.61 1.45 -4.18
C PHE A 59 -8.22 2.04 -3.87
N GLY A 60 -7.83 2.08 -2.60
CA GLY A 60 -6.53 2.58 -2.15
C GLY A 60 -5.78 1.57 -1.28
N PRO A 61 -4.64 1.98 -0.68
CA PRO A 61 -3.89 1.12 0.22
C PRO A 61 -4.61 0.91 1.55
N SER A 62 -4.07 -0.04 2.31
CA SER A 62 -4.52 -0.37 3.66
C SER A 62 -3.56 0.22 4.68
N GLY A 63 -4.12 0.71 5.78
CA GLY A 63 -3.43 1.16 6.98
C GLY A 63 -3.50 0.09 8.06
N PHE A 64 -2.39 -0.10 8.75
CA PHE A 64 -2.14 -1.16 9.72
C PHE A 64 -1.71 -0.57 11.05
N LYS A 65 -2.15 -1.19 12.14
CA LYS A 65 -1.52 -1.05 13.44
C LYS A 65 -0.36 -2.03 13.52
N LEU A 66 0.79 -1.56 14.00
CA LEU A 66 1.98 -2.38 14.17
C LEU A 66 2.26 -2.57 15.66
N ARG A 67 2.77 -3.75 16.02
CA ARG A 67 3.30 -4.03 17.35
C ARG A 67 4.49 -4.96 17.24
N ARG A 68 5.31 -5.01 18.29
CA ARG A 68 6.37 -6.01 18.39
C ARG A 68 5.80 -7.36 18.84
N LYS A 69 6.29 -8.43 18.22
CA LYS A 69 5.91 -9.82 18.53
C LYS A 69 6.45 -10.28 19.88
N ASP A 70 7.61 -9.77 20.28
CA ASP A 70 8.26 -10.07 21.56
C ASP A 70 7.51 -9.55 22.79
N GLY A 71 6.43 -8.79 22.59
CA GLY A 71 5.59 -8.24 23.65
C GLY A 71 6.15 -6.97 24.29
N VAL A 72 7.29 -6.46 23.82
CA VAL A 72 7.83 -5.18 24.30
C VAL A 72 6.93 -4.05 23.79
N PRO A 73 6.44 -3.16 24.68
CA PRO A 73 5.73 -1.96 24.26
C PRO A 73 6.55 -1.15 23.28
N SER A 74 5.91 -0.64 22.24
CA SER A 74 6.60 0.10 21.19
C SER A 74 5.81 1.33 20.77
N ILE A 75 6.54 2.41 20.47
CA ILE A 75 6.02 3.65 19.88
C ILE A 75 5.21 3.42 18.60
N LEU A 76 5.44 2.29 17.91
CA LEU A 76 4.67 1.89 16.73
C LEU A 76 3.17 1.75 17.01
N SER A 77 2.77 1.39 18.23
CA SER A 77 1.37 1.14 18.58
C SER A 77 0.50 2.39 18.45
N ASP A 78 1.10 3.57 18.60
CA ASP A 78 0.40 4.86 18.60
C ASP A 78 0.05 5.34 17.19
N HIS A 79 0.77 4.86 16.19
CA HIS A 79 0.64 5.32 14.81
C HIS A 79 -0.11 4.34 13.92
N VAL A 80 -0.43 4.75 12.70
CA VAL A 80 -0.97 3.89 11.64
C VAL A 80 0.04 3.88 10.51
N PHE A 81 0.30 2.70 9.94
CA PHE A 81 1.32 2.53 8.92
C PHE A 81 0.74 1.94 7.64
N GLY A 82 1.35 2.25 6.51
CA GLY A 82 1.06 1.60 5.24
C GLY A 82 1.56 0.15 5.17
N ASN A 83 1.32 -0.48 4.02
CA ASN A 83 1.82 -1.82 3.73
C ASN A 83 3.29 -1.86 3.27
N LYS A 84 3.91 -0.70 3.00
CA LYS A 84 5.28 -0.63 2.50
C LYS A 84 6.25 -0.66 3.67
N VAL A 85 6.94 -1.79 3.82
CA VAL A 85 8.03 -1.99 4.78
C VAL A 85 9.31 -2.38 4.02
N ARG A 86 10.46 -1.83 4.43
CA ARG A 86 11.78 -2.23 3.94
C ARG A 86 12.74 -2.40 5.11
N ILE A 87 13.56 -3.45 5.08
CA ILE A 87 14.63 -3.67 6.04
C ILE A 87 15.90 -3.02 5.54
N LEU A 88 16.59 -2.34 6.44
CA LEU A 88 17.95 -1.86 6.30
C LEU A 88 18.80 -2.36 7.47
N ASP A 89 20.12 -2.24 7.38
CA ASP A 89 21.02 -2.59 8.48
C ASP A 89 20.78 -1.70 9.72
N GLU A 90 20.35 -0.46 9.49
CA GLU A 90 20.09 0.55 10.52
C GLU A 90 18.69 0.41 11.17
N GLY A 91 17.78 -0.35 10.56
CA GLY A 91 16.41 -0.50 11.06
C GLY A 91 15.37 -0.78 9.98
N LEU A 92 14.13 -0.36 10.23
CA LEU A 92 12.99 -0.58 9.34
C LEU A 92 12.48 0.73 8.76
N ILE A 93 12.36 0.82 7.44
CA ILE A 93 11.65 1.92 6.79
C ILE A 93 10.16 1.62 6.80
N LEU A 94 9.40 2.53 7.37
CA LEU A 94 7.96 2.46 7.54
C LEU A 94 7.28 3.68 6.92
N GLU A 95 6.13 3.47 6.29
CA GLU A 95 5.24 4.53 5.82
C GLU A 95 4.26 4.90 6.93
N LYS A 96 4.52 5.96 7.71
CA LYS A 96 3.62 6.43 8.76
C LYS A 96 2.55 7.34 8.17
N TRP A 97 1.28 7.02 8.41
CA TRP A 97 0.16 7.85 7.98
C TRP A 97 -0.03 9.03 8.94
N ASN A 98 -0.01 10.25 8.40
CA ASN A 98 -0.22 11.46 9.19
C ASN A 98 -1.70 11.68 9.53
N SER A 99 -2.61 11.15 8.70
CA SER A 99 -4.04 11.17 8.94
C SER A 99 -4.70 9.88 8.49
N THR A 100 -5.83 9.55 9.10
CA THR A 100 -6.71 8.48 8.64
C THR A 100 -7.91 9.02 7.85
N GLU A 101 -8.07 10.33 7.77
CA GLU A 101 -9.20 10.97 7.08
C GLU A 101 -8.98 10.98 5.58
N SER A 102 -9.96 10.49 4.81
CA SER A 102 -9.82 10.32 3.36
C SER A 102 -9.57 11.62 2.58
N LYS A 103 -9.93 12.78 3.15
CA LYS A 103 -9.71 14.09 2.54
C LYS A 103 -8.28 14.61 2.71
N GLU A 104 -7.57 14.08 3.69
CA GLU A 104 -6.20 14.48 4.05
C GLU A 104 -5.17 13.49 3.50
N LEU A 105 -5.64 12.43 2.85
CA LEU A 105 -4.82 11.43 2.19
C LEU A 105 -4.69 11.74 0.69
N PRO A 106 -3.52 11.47 0.08
CA PRO A 106 -2.31 10.92 0.68
C PRO A 106 -1.46 11.95 1.45
N ASP A 107 -1.00 11.60 2.64
CA ASP A 107 -0.01 12.35 3.42
C ASP A 107 0.74 11.38 4.37
N PHE A 108 1.97 11.04 3.99
CA PHE A 108 2.78 10.03 4.66
C PHE A 108 4.14 10.58 5.05
N ASP A 109 4.58 10.29 6.27
CA ASP A 109 5.98 10.40 6.60
C ASP A 109 6.66 9.05 6.35
N ILE A 110 7.76 9.07 5.61
CA ILE A 110 8.67 7.94 5.54
C ILE A 110 9.55 8.04 6.77
N CYS A 111 9.53 7.02 7.62
CA CYS A 111 10.26 6.99 8.88
C CYS A 111 11.23 5.81 8.94
N LEU A 112 12.36 6.00 9.63
CA LEU A 112 13.23 4.94 10.08
C LEU A 112 12.84 4.57 11.52
N TYR A 113 12.42 3.33 11.71
CA TYR A 113 12.23 2.74 13.02
C TYR A 113 13.47 1.95 13.42
N VAL A 114 14.04 2.28 14.59
CA VAL A 114 15.20 1.60 15.16
C VAL A 114 14.72 0.71 16.31
N PRO A 115 14.65 -0.62 16.13
CA PRO A 115 14.09 -1.53 17.12
C PRO A 115 14.80 -1.51 18.48
N ASP A 116 16.12 -1.29 18.48
CA ASP A 116 16.92 -1.34 19.72
C ASP A 116 16.65 -0.15 20.64
N GLU A 117 16.31 1.00 20.05
CA GLU A 117 16.02 2.24 20.77
C GLU A 117 14.52 2.49 20.96
N ASP A 118 13.66 1.69 20.33
CA ASP A 118 12.24 1.96 20.14
C ASP A 118 11.97 3.39 19.64
N SER A 119 12.79 3.85 18.69
CA SER A 119 12.75 5.22 18.18
C SER A 119 12.22 5.26 16.75
N LEU A 120 11.40 6.28 16.43
CA LEU A 120 10.83 6.50 15.10
C LEU A 120 11.29 7.87 14.57
N LYS A 121 12.25 7.86 13.65
CA LYS A 121 12.83 9.07 13.06
C LYS A 121 12.17 9.39 11.72
N PRO A 122 11.51 10.54 11.55
CA PRO A 122 10.99 10.95 10.25
C PRO A 122 12.14 11.33 9.31
N LEU A 123 12.10 10.82 8.08
CA LEU A 123 13.10 11.07 7.05
C LEU A 123 12.60 12.09 6.03
N THR A 124 11.38 11.92 5.54
CA THR A 124 10.76 12.82 4.55
C THR A 124 9.24 12.67 4.57
N ASN A 125 8.54 13.65 3.99
CA ASN A 125 7.10 13.63 3.80
C ASN A 125 6.77 13.44 2.31
N ILE A 126 5.84 12.53 2.00
CA ILE A 126 5.39 12.21 0.65
C ILE A 126 3.86 12.23 0.62
N LYS A 127 3.30 13.05 -0.28
CA LYS A 127 1.86 13.19 -0.50
C LYS A 127 1.41 12.40 -1.73
N CYS A 128 1.82 11.15 -1.79
CA CYS A 128 1.49 10.24 -2.88
C CYS A 128 1.52 8.78 -2.40
N PHE A 129 0.56 7.97 -2.85
CA PHE A 129 0.53 6.53 -2.56
C PHE A 129 1.56 5.72 -3.38
N ASP A 130 1.95 6.23 -4.54
CA ASP A 130 2.90 5.58 -5.43
C ASP A 130 4.30 6.20 -5.28
N TRP A 131 4.96 5.77 -4.19
CA TRP A 131 6.37 6.02 -3.96
C TRP A 131 7.17 4.71 -3.81
N HIS A 132 8.46 4.77 -4.10
CA HIS A 132 9.39 3.67 -3.86
C HIS A 132 10.79 4.20 -3.52
N MET A 133 11.54 3.40 -2.77
CA MET A 133 12.98 3.62 -2.58
C MET A 133 13.69 3.19 -3.86
N SER A 134 14.33 4.13 -4.56
CA SER A 134 15.01 3.85 -5.83
C SER A 134 16.47 3.46 -5.65
N GLU A 135 17.14 3.98 -4.63
CA GLU A 135 18.56 3.76 -4.40
C GLU A 135 18.91 3.86 -2.91
N LYS A 136 19.88 3.05 -2.45
CA LYS A 136 20.61 3.21 -1.19
C LYS A 136 22.09 3.31 -1.52
N VAL A 137 22.74 4.42 -1.18
CA VAL A 137 24.19 4.62 -1.34
C VAL A 137 24.75 5.05 0.01
N ASP A 138 25.60 4.22 0.59
CA ASP A 138 26.18 4.44 1.91
C ASP A 138 25.12 4.83 2.96
N ASN A 139 25.12 6.09 3.39
CA ASN A 139 24.22 6.65 4.40
C ASN A 139 23.10 7.53 3.78
N GLU A 140 22.82 7.38 2.48
CA GLU A 140 21.76 8.11 1.77
C GLU A 140 20.71 7.16 1.18
N LEU A 141 19.45 7.54 1.28
CA LEU A 141 18.32 6.91 0.62
C LEU A 141 17.71 7.86 -0.39
N SER A 142 17.44 7.37 -1.60
CA SER A 142 16.65 8.09 -2.61
C SER A 142 15.25 7.50 -2.71
N PHE A 143 14.24 8.36 -2.59
CA PHE A 143 12.84 8.03 -2.77
C PHE A 143 12.30 8.74 -4.01
N LYS A 144 11.58 7.99 -4.85
CA LYS A 144 10.88 8.51 -6.02
C LYS A 144 9.39 8.30 -5.86
N TRP A 145 8.60 9.26 -6.31
CA TRP A 145 7.14 9.18 -6.28
C TRP A 145 6.53 9.79 -7.53
N PHE A 146 5.34 9.32 -7.90
CA PHE A 146 4.60 9.81 -9.05
C PHE A 146 3.09 9.70 -8.81
N ASP A 147 2.32 10.77 -8.98
CA ASP A 147 0.87 10.79 -8.70
C ASP A 147 -0.01 10.62 -9.96
N GLY A 148 0.59 10.38 -11.12
CA GLY A 148 -0.09 10.37 -12.42
C GLY A 148 0.08 11.67 -13.22
N THR A 149 0.45 12.76 -12.56
CA THR A 149 0.64 14.09 -13.16
C THR A 149 2.01 14.70 -12.84
N GLN A 150 2.46 14.56 -11.60
CA GLN A 150 3.70 15.08 -11.07
C GLN A 150 4.50 13.95 -10.46
N GLY A 151 5.82 14.08 -10.52
CA GLY A 151 6.74 13.19 -9.85
C GLY A 151 7.86 13.97 -9.19
N GLY A 152 8.47 13.33 -8.20
CA GLY A 152 9.57 13.90 -7.45
C GLY A 152 10.58 12.85 -7.07
N GLU A 153 11.80 13.32 -6.81
CA GLU A 153 12.86 12.55 -6.18
C GLU A 153 13.33 13.31 -4.94
N VAL A 154 13.47 12.60 -3.83
CA VAL A 154 14.01 13.16 -2.59
C VAL A 154 15.08 12.24 -2.04
N LYS A 155 16.23 12.83 -1.73
CA LYS A 155 17.34 12.15 -1.06
C LYS A 155 17.35 12.53 0.41
N VAL A 156 17.56 11.55 1.28
CA VAL A 156 17.65 11.74 2.73
C VAL A 156 18.89 11.05 3.26
N ALA A 157 19.49 11.64 4.28
CA ALA A 157 20.55 10.98 5.04
C ALA A 157 19.94 10.14 6.17
N LEU A 158 20.50 8.96 6.41
CA LEU A 158 20.16 8.06 7.52
C LEU A 158 20.71 8.60 8.86
#